data_AF-A0A934WTI3-F1
#
_entry.id   AF-A0A934WTI3-F1
#
_cell.length_a   1.000
_cell.length_b   1.000
_cell.length_c   1.000
_cell.angle_alpha   90.00
_cell.angle_beta   90.00
_cell.angle_gamma   90.00
#
_symmetry.space_group_name_H-M   'P 1'
#
loop_
_entity.id
_entity.type
_entity.pdbx_description
1 polymer ?
#
loop_
_entity_poly.entity_id
_entity_poly.type
_entity_poly.pdbx_seq_one_letter_code
_entity_poly.pdbx_strand_id
1 'polypeptide(L)'
;MSGAQIIAAAIERLQKEDRAVNYDRHGRIMHSDVLNALCCFCEQNAEFAQAICQSDKTLEDCMKAVAKGVTTGISDLEAYKRAVQFYFAGATVTFKMLIDVGDGVLNDVSAKPQQIEVGMDSLMDLMDW
;
A
#
# COMPACT_ATOMS: atom_id res chain seq x y z
N MET A 1 19.07 -3.65 10.04
CA MET A 1 17.76 -3.73 10.71
C MET A 1 17.00 -4.91 10.11
N SER A 2 16.28 -5.69 10.90
CA SER A 2 15.41 -6.75 10.37
C SER A 2 14.22 -6.15 9.61
N GLY A 3 13.55 -6.92 8.76
CA GLY A 3 12.35 -6.45 8.04
C GLY A 3 11.28 -5.90 8.97
N ALA A 4 11.01 -6.58 10.10
CA ALA A 4 10.07 -6.11 11.12
C ALA A 4 10.48 -4.74 11.74
N GLN A 5 11.78 -4.51 11.96
CA GLN A 5 12.26 -3.23 12.46
C GLN A 5 12.11 -2.10 11.43
N ILE A 6 12.29 -2.41 10.13
CA ILE A 6 12.10 -1.44 9.05
C ILE A 6 10.62 -1.05 8.94
N ILE A 7 9.71 -2.02 9.02
CA ILE A 7 8.26 -1.79 8.99
C ILE A 7 7.84 -0.89 10.15
N ALA A 8 8.26 -1.22 11.37
CA ALA A 8 7.95 -0.41 12.56
C ALA A 8 8.49 1.02 12.44
N ALA A 9 9.73 1.19 11.97
CA ALA A 9 10.34 2.51 11.79
C ALA A 9 9.61 3.36 10.73
N ALA A 10 9.16 2.75 9.63
CA ALA A 10 8.40 3.44 8.59
C ALA A 10 7.05 3.94 9.12
N ILE A 11 6.32 3.08 9.82
CA ILE A 11 5.01 3.40 10.41
C ILE A 11 5.17 4.50 11.47
N GLU A 12 6.15 4.37 12.37
CA GLU A 12 6.42 5.38 13.40
C GLU A 12 6.75 6.73 12.78
N ARG A 13 7.58 6.75 11.72
CA ARG A 13 7.91 7.97 10.98
C ARG A 13 6.66 8.64 10.41
N LEU A 14 5.83 7.90 9.68
CA LEU A 14 4.61 8.43 9.07
C LEU A 14 3.66 9.01 10.13
N GLN A 15 3.42 8.26 11.22
CA GLN A 15 2.56 8.72 12.32
C GLN A 15 3.12 9.95 13.05
N LYS A 16 4.44 10.04 13.18
CA LYS A 16 5.09 11.20 13.78
C LYS A 16 4.97 12.43 12.90
N GLU A 17 5.18 12.27 11.59
CA GLU A 17 5.00 13.35 10.62
C GLU A 17 3.54 13.83 10.64
N ASP A 18 2.58 12.92 10.59
CA ASP A 18 1.14 13.25 10.61
C ASP A 18 0.74 14.15 11.78
N ARG A 19 1.18 13.78 13.00
CA ARG A 19 0.92 14.57 14.21
C ARG A 19 1.54 15.97 14.18
N ALA A 20 2.56 16.19 13.36
CA ALA A 20 3.26 17.45 13.24
C ALA A 20 2.71 18.34 12.11
N VAL A 21 1.97 17.77 11.14
CA VAL A 21 1.49 18.49 9.97
C VAL A 21 0.22 19.30 10.28
N ASN A 22 0.16 20.54 9.80
CA ASN A 22 -1.09 21.30 9.74
C ASN A 22 -1.63 21.29 8.31
N TYR A 23 -2.48 20.30 8.01
CA TYR A 23 -3.04 20.12 6.67
C TYR A 23 -3.96 21.26 6.24
N ASP A 24 -3.96 21.53 4.94
CA ASP A 24 -4.97 22.35 4.28
C ASP A 24 -6.35 21.66 4.28
N ARG A 25 -7.36 22.31 3.69
CA ARG A 25 -8.73 21.77 3.66
C ARG A 25 -8.80 20.36 3.06
N HIS A 26 -8.06 20.08 1.99
CA HIS A 26 -8.12 18.80 1.32
C HIS A 26 -7.38 17.74 2.14
N GLY A 27 -6.16 18.04 2.61
CA GLY A 27 -5.40 17.14 3.47
C GLY A 27 -6.15 16.76 4.74
N ARG A 28 -6.87 17.70 5.39
CA ARG A 28 -7.68 17.40 6.58
C ARG A 28 -8.75 16.33 6.35
N ILE A 29 -9.28 16.22 5.14
CA ILE A 29 -10.35 15.26 4.83
C ILE A 29 -9.77 13.86 4.59
N MET A 30 -8.62 13.75 3.92
CA MET A 30 -8.11 12.45 3.44
C MET A 30 -6.86 11.92 4.17
N HIS A 31 -6.17 12.73 4.98
CA HIS A 31 -4.87 12.33 5.56
C HIS A 31 -4.96 11.05 6.40
N SER A 32 -6.03 10.89 7.19
CA SER A 32 -6.19 9.72 8.05
C SER A 32 -6.26 8.43 7.25
N ASP A 33 -7.04 8.43 6.17
CA ASP A 33 -7.24 7.25 5.34
C ASP A 33 -6.01 6.93 4.49
N VAL A 34 -5.35 7.96 3.94
CA VAL A 34 -4.07 7.81 3.22
C VAL A 34 -2.97 7.31 4.14
N LEU A 35 -2.85 7.85 5.37
CA LEU A 35 -1.89 7.40 6.37
C LEU A 35 -2.11 5.93 6.74
N ASN A 36 -3.36 5.56 7.04
CA ASN A 36 -3.72 4.18 7.37
C ASN A 36 -3.36 3.23 6.23
N ALA A 37 -3.69 3.60 4.99
CA ALA A 37 -3.33 2.81 3.81
C ALA A 37 -1.80 2.64 3.67
N LEU A 38 -1.03 3.72 3.81
CA LEU A 38 0.44 3.68 3.76
C LEU A 38 1.03 2.77 4.84
N CYS A 39 0.47 2.78 6.06
CA CYS A 39 0.90 1.89 7.14
C CYS A 39 0.61 0.43 6.80
N CYS A 40 -0.61 0.12 6.33
CA CYS A 40 -0.95 -1.23 5.88
C CYS A 40 -0.06 -1.71 4.72
N PHE A 41 0.30 -0.84 3.78
CA PHE A 41 1.21 -1.22 2.69
C PHE A 41 2.65 -1.47 3.18
N CYS A 42 3.11 -0.76 4.21
CA CYS A 42 4.40 -1.08 4.85
C CYS A 42 4.39 -2.49 5.45
N GLU A 43 3.29 -2.91 6.08
CA GLU A 43 3.15 -4.25 6.64
C GLU A 43 3.11 -5.34 5.55
N GLN A 44 2.52 -5.03 4.39
CA GLN A 44 2.44 -5.95 3.25
C GLN A 44 3.78 -6.12 2.52
N ASN A 45 4.63 -5.08 2.50
CA ASN A 45 5.86 -5.10 1.72
C ASN A 45 6.99 -4.32 2.43
N ALA A 46 8.01 -5.06 2.87
CA ALA A 46 9.16 -4.49 3.58
C ALA A 46 10.04 -3.58 2.69
N GLU A 47 10.08 -3.78 1.37
CA GLU A 47 10.82 -2.90 0.45
C GLU A 47 10.14 -1.54 0.32
N PHE A 48 8.80 -1.51 0.31
CA PHE A 48 8.04 -0.28 0.36
C PHE A 48 8.26 0.47 1.69
N ALA A 49 8.22 -0.23 2.82
CA ALA A 49 8.56 0.34 4.12
C ALA A 49 9.99 0.91 4.14
N GLN A 50 10.94 0.21 3.53
CA GLN A 50 12.31 0.69 3.38
C GLN A 50 12.39 1.96 2.53
N ALA A 51 11.65 2.03 1.41
CA ALA A 51 11.61 3.21 0.56
C ALA A 51 11.10 4.45 1.33
N ILE A 52 10.10 4.28 2.20
CA ILE A 52 9.64 5.36 3.09
C ILE A 52 10.73 5.75 4.08
N CYS A 53 11.37 4.79 4.75
CA CYS A 53 12.44 5.07 5.72
C CYS A 53 13.61 5.84 5.10
N GLN A 54 14.01 5.50 3.87
CA GLN A 54 15.19 6.04 3.20
C GLN A 54 14.90 7.31 2.40
N SER A 55 13.63 7.65 2.17
CA SER A 55 13.26 8.85 1.44
C SER A 55 13.47 10.11 2.28
N ASP A 56 13.85 11.21 1.62
CA ASP A 56 13.84 12.58 2.13
C ASP A 56 12.45 13.24 2.08
N LYS A 57 11.47 12.58 1.47
CA LYS A 57 10.11 13.08 1.30
C LYS A 57 9.30 13.01 2.59
N THR A 58 8.37 13.93 2.76
CA THR A 58 7.49 14.03 3.93
C THR A 58 6.06 13.63 3.60
N LEU A 59 5.29 13.25 4.62
CA LEU A 59 3.85 13.01 4.51
C LEU A 59 3.10 14.28 4.09
N GLU A 60 3.54 15.46 4.52
CA GLU A 60 2.96 16.73 4.08
C GLU A 60 3.08 16.90 2.55
N ASP A 61 4.27 16.66 2.00
CA ASP A 61 4.51 16.75 0.56
C ASP A 61 3.78 15.65 -0.21
N CYS A 62 3.67 14.46 0.38
CA CYS A 62 2.82 13.39 -0.13
C CYS A 62 1.37 13.86 -0.28
N MET A 63 0.79 14.44 0.78
CA MET A 63 -0.59 14.91 0.75
C MET A 63 -0.80 16.06 -0.25
N LYS A 64 0.17 16.97 -0.39
CA LYS A 64 0.15 18.00 -1.45
C LYS A 64 0.18 17.39 -2.84
N ALA A 65 0.99 16.35 -3.06
CA ALA A 65 1.08 15.64 -4.33
C ALA A 65 -0.23 14.89 -4.65
N VAL A 66 -0.83 14.25 -3.65
CA VAL A 66 -2.13 13.57 -3.77
C VAL A 66 -3.23 14.56 -4.16
N ALA A 67 -3.30 15.71 -3.46
CA ALA A 67 -4.28 16.77 -3.70
C ALA A 67 -4.09 17.54 -5.02
N LYS A 68 -2.92 17.41 -5.66
CA LYS A 68 -2.56 18.21 -6.83
C LYS A 68 -3.57 18.02 -7.96
N GLY A 69 -4.16 19.14 -8.40
CA GLY A 69 -5.14 19.17 -9.50
C GLY A 69 -6.53 18.65 -9.13
N VAL A 70 -6.80 18.35 -7.86
CA VAL A 70 -8.13 17.94 -7.41
C VAL A 70 -9.01 19.17 -7.24
N THR A 71 -10.15 19.21 -7.95
CA THR A 71 -11.10 20.34 -7.90
C THR A 71 -12.38 20.02 -7.14
N THR A 72 -12.95 18.83 -7.35
CA THR A 72 -14.25 18.42 -6.77
C THR A 72 -14.17 17.20 -5.85
N GLY A 73 -13.05 16.47 -5.88
CA GLY A 73 -12.84 15.25 -5.10
C GLY A 73 -11.90 14.28 -5.81
N ILE A 74 -11.39 13.29 -5.06
CA ILE A 74 -10.53 12.21 -5.54
C ILE A 74 -11.04 10.91 -4.92
N SER A 75 -11.00 9.79 -5.66
CA SER A 75 -11.35 8.48 -5.09
C SER A 75 -10.20 7.94 -4.25
N ASP A 76 -10.52 7.15 -3.23
CA ASP A 76 -9.52 6.51 -2.36
C ASP A 76 -8.48 5.73 -3.17
N LEU A 77 -8.91 4.99 -4.19
CA LEU A 77 -8.02 4.25 -5.09
C LEU A 77 -6.96 5.15 -5.73
N GLU A 78 -7.38 6.31 -6.26
CA GLU A 78 -6.46 7.24 -6.91
C GLU A 78 -5.58 7.96 -5.88
N ALA A 79 -6.14 8.30 -4.71
CA ALA A 79 -5.37 8.88 -3.61
C ALA A 79 -4.26 7.93 -3.13
N TYR A 80 -4.57 6.66 -2.92
CA TYR A 80 -3.61 5.65 -2.48
C TYR A 80 -2.57 5.35 -3.55
N LYS A 81 -2.96 5.28 -4.83
CA LYS A 81 -2.00 5.13 -5.94
C LYS A 81 -0.98 6.27 -5.97
N ARG A 82 -1.45 7.52 -5.89
CA ARG A 82 -0.56 8.68 -5.84
C ARG A 82 0.35 8.65 -4.62
N ALA A 83 -0.18 8.28 -3.45
CA ALA A 83 0.59 8.19 -2.22
C ALA A 83 1.70 7.14 -2.30
N VAL A 84 1.42 5.91 -2.78
CA VAL A 84 2.47 4.90 -2.91
C VAL A 84 3.49 5.27 -3.98
N GLN A 85 3.06 5.85 -5.11
CA GLN A 85 3.95 6.31 -6.18
C GLN A 85 4.84 7.47 -5.75
N PHE A 86 4.35 8.30 -4.82
CA PHE A 86 5.13 9.38 -4.26
C PHE A 86 6.37 8.88 -3.53
N TYR A 87 6.27 7.79 -2.77
CA TYR A 87 7.43 7.18 -2.08
C TYR A 87 8.21 6.22 -2.97
N PHE A 88 7.52 5.45 -3.83
CA PHE A 88 8.13 4.46 -4.70
C PHE A 88 7.49 4.55 -6.11
N ALA A 89 8.18 5.15 -7.07
CA ALA A 89 7.62 5.47 -8.39
C ALA A 89 7.07 4.25 -9.17
N GLY A 90 7.63 3.06 -8.96
CA GLY A 90 7.16 1.80 -9.54
C GLY A 90 6.02 1.11 -8.79
N ALA A 91 5.55 1.63 -7.66
CA ALA A 91 4.48 1.02 -6.87
C ALA A 91 3.10 1.28 -7.51
N THR A 92 2.18 0.36 -7.26
CA THR A 92 0.77 0.49 -7.66
C THR A 92 -0.13 -0.12 -6.59
N VAL A 93 -1.39 0.28 -6.59
CA VAL A 93 -2.43 -0.27 -5.71
C VAL A 93 -3.49 -0.94 -6.57
N THR A 94 -3.79 -2.19 -6.25
CA THR A 94 -4.85 -2.97 -6.89
C THR A 94 -6.01 -3.12 -5.91
N PHE A 95 -7.21 -2.74 -6.34
CA PHE A 95 -8.44 -2.92 -5.57
C PHE A 95 -9.24 -4.08 -6.15
N LYS A 96 -9.82 -4.89 -5.26
CA LYS A 96 -10.83 -5.87 -5.61
C LYS A 96 -12.14 -5.45 -4.94
N MET A 97 -13.11 -5.05 -5.77
CA MET A 97 -14.45 -4.70 -5.32
C MET A 97 -15.40 -5.84 -5.72
N LEU A 98 -16.17 -6.33 -4.76
CA LEU A 98 -17.17 -7.36 -4.95
C LEU A 98 -18.49 -6.80 -4.40
N ILE A 99 -19.54 -6.85 -5.20
CA ILE A 99 -20.90 -6.51 -4.77
C ILE A 99 -21.59 -7.81 -4.35
N ASP A 100 -22.19 -7.81 -3.17
CA ASP A 100 -23.06 -8.89 -2.69
C ASP A 100 -24.50 -8.35 -2.63
N VAL A 101 -25.39 -9.02 -3.35
CA VAL A 101 -26.83 -8.68 -3.46
C VAL A 101 -27.70 -9.81 -2.89
N GLY A 102 -27.10 -10.85 -2.30
CA GLY A 102 -27.75 -12.05 -1.78
C GLY A 102 -27.55 -13.29 -2.66
N ASP A 103 -27.48 -14.45 -1.97
CA ASP A 103 -27.29 -15.88 -2.34
C ASP A 103 -25.95 -16.39 -2.91
N GLY A 104 -24.97 -15.53 -3.19
CA GLY A 104 -23.63 -15.93 -3.63
C GLY A 104 -22.55 -15.83 -2.55
N VAL A 105 -22.03 -16.96 -2.08
CA VAL A 105 -20.84 -17.04 -1.19
C VAL A 105 -19.67 -16.25 -1.80
N LEU A 106 -19.30 -15.13 -1.21
CA LEU A 106 -18.04 -14.46 -1.52
C LEU A 106 -16.89 -15.32 -0.98
N ASN A 107 -16.31 -16.16 -1.83
CA ASN A 107 -15.09 -16.87 -1.48
C ASN A 107 -13.95 -15.87 -1.29
N ASP A 108 -13.24 -16.00 -0.17
CA ASP A 108 -12.12 -15.16 0.20
C ASP A 108 -11.04 -15.19 -0.90
N VAL A 109 -10.66 -14.00 -1.35
CA VAL A 109 -9.72 -13.75 -2.44
C VAL A 109 -8.39 -13.23 -1.92
N SER A 110 -8.23 -13.24 -0.59
CA SER A 110 -7.02 -12.90 0.16
C SER A 110 -6.03 -14.08 0.26
N ALA A 111 -6.14 -15.09 -0.61
CA ALA A 111 -5.11 -16.12 -0.68
C ALA A 111 -3.80 -15.47 -1.17
N LYS A 112 -2.78 -15.46 -0.31
CA LYS A 112 -1.39 -15.24 -0.76
C LYS A 112 -1.15 -16.11 -1.99
N PRO A 113 -0.45 -15.64 -3.04
CA PRO A 113 -0.06 -16.50 -4.15
C PRO A 113 0.59 -17.75 -3.53
N GLN A 114 -0.02 -18.91 -3.72
CA GLN A 114 0.62 -20.16 -3.36
C GLN A 114 1.85 -20.25 -4.26
N GLN A 115 3.03 -20.04 -3.67
CA GLN A 115 4.25 -20.46 -4.30
C GLN A 115 4.11 -21.97 -4.48
N ILE A 116 3.87 -22.40 -5.71
CA ILE A 116 3.98 -23.81 -6.05
C ILE A 116 5.47 -24.11 -5.92
N GLU A 117 5.90 -24.64 -4.77
CA GLU A 117 7.16 -25.37 -4.70
C GLU A 117 6.96 -26.62 -5.54
N VAL A 118 7.25 -26.50 -6.84
CA VAL A 118 7.36 -27.66 -7.71
C VAL A 118 8.62 -28.38 -7.23
N GLY A 119 8.43 -29.42 -6.42
CA GLY A 119 9.53 -30.32 -6.07
C GLY A 119 10.17 -30.85 -7.34
N MET A 120 11.51 -30.97 -7.35
CA MET A 120 12.26 -31.46 -8.51
C MET A 120 11.77 -32.86 -8.95
N ASP A 121 11.19 -33.62 -8.02
CA ASP A 121 10.55 -34.92 -8.25
C ASP A 121 9.32 -34.79 -9.18
N SER A 122 8.46 -33.79 -8.98
CA SER A 122 7.28 -33.54 -9.85
C SER A 122 7.66 -32.99 -11.23
N LEU A 123 8.86 -32.45 -11.39
CA LEU A 123 9.42 -32.03 -12.68
C LEU A 123 9.96 -33.23 -13.49
N MET A 124 10.45 -34.28 -12.82
CA MET A 124 10.87 -35.52 -13.50
C MET A 124 9.67 -36.29 -14.07
N ASP A 125 8.54 -36.35 -13.33
CA ASP A 125 7.31 -37.00 -13.80
C ASP A 125 6.69 -36.34 -15.06
N LEU A 126 7.04 -35.07 -15.32
CA LEU A 126 6.55 -34.29 -16.46
C LEU A 126 7.46 -34.39 -17.70
N MET A 127 8.67 -34.94 -17.55
CA MET A 127 9.64 -35.11 -18.64
C MET A 127 9.69 -36.53 -19.20
N ASP A 128 8.88 -37.45 -18.66
CA ASP A 128 8.72 -38.80 -19.20
C ASP A 128 7.69 -38.79 -20.36
N TRP A 129 8.13 -38.30 -21.52
CA TRP A 129 7.47 -38.44 -22.84
C TRP A 129 8.43 -39.03 -23.86
#